data_AF-A0A401NLS7-F1
#
_entry.id   AF-A0A401NLS7-F1
#
_cell.length_a   1.000
_cell.length_b   1.000
_cell.length_c   1.000
_cell.angle_alpha   90.00
_cell.angle_beta   90.00
_cell.angle_gamma   90.00
#
_symmetry.space_group_name_H-M   'P 1'
#
loop_
_entity.id
_entity.type
_entity.pdbx_description
1 polymer ?
#
loop_
_entity_poly.entity_id
_entity_poly.type
_entity_poly.pdbx_seq_one_letter_code
_entity_poly.pdbx_strand_id
1 'polypeptide(L)'
;MNRQINMELYASYVYISMYAFFDRDDVALKNFAKFFKNQSHEEREHAEKLMKFQNQRGGRMCDFLETHYLDEQVQAIKKLGDFITNLVRLGAPQNGMAEYLFDKHSLEESS
;
A
#
# COMPACT_ATOMS: atom_id res chain seq x y z
N MET A 1 3.19 13.14 15.83
CA MET A 1 1.78 12.75 15.61
C MET A 1 1.17 13.40 14.37
N ASN A 2 0.93 14.72 14.32
CA ASN A 2 0.38 15.40 13.13
C ASN A 2 1.14 15.11 11.83
N ARG A 3 2.48 15.06 11.89
CA ARG A 3 3.32 14.68 10.74
C ARG A 3 3.09 13.24 10.29
N GLN A 4 2.92 12.30 11.22
CA GLN A 4 2.64 10.90 10.91
C GLN A 4 1.26 10.77 10.25
N ILE A 5 0.24 11.40 10.83
CA ILE A 5 -1.12 11.44 10.26
C ILE A 5 -1.09 11.97 8.81
N ASN A 6 -0.33 13.03 8.55
CA ASN A 6 -0.18 13.57 7.20
C ASN A 6 0.51 12.57 6.26
N MET A 7 1.55 11.88 6.73
CA MET A 7 2.23 10.84 5.94
C MET A 7 1.30 9.66 5.62
N GLU A 8 0.50 9.16 6.57
CA GLU A 8 -0.47 8.08 6.31
C GLU A 8 -1.55 8.51 5.29
N LEU A 9 -2.06 9.74 5.41
CA LEU A 9 -3.02 10.29 4.44
C LEU A 9 -2.40 10.47 3.06
N TYR A 10 -1.14 10.91 2.99
CA TYR A 10 -0.40 11.04 1.74
C TYR A 10 -0.17 9.67 1.10
N ALA A 11 0.23 8.66 1.87
CA ALA A 11 0.38 7.28 1.41
C ALA A 11 -0.94 6.73 0.85
N SER A 12 -2.05 6.92 1.58
CA SER A 12 -3.40 6.55 1.13
C SER A 12 -3.74 7.19 -0.22
N TYR A 13 -3.41 8.48 -0.41
CA TYR A 13 -3.64 9.20 -1.66
C TYR A 13 -2.80 8.66 -2.82
N VAL A 14 -1.51 8.37 -2.57
CA VAL A 14 -0.63 7.76 -3.57
C VAL A 14 -1.18 6.39 -3.99
N TYR A 15 -1.62 5.55 -3.05
CA TYR A 15 -2.21 4.25 -3.37
C TYR A 15 -3.51 4.35 -4.16
N ILE A 16 -4.36 5.33 -3.87
CA ILE A 16 -5.54 5.63 -4.70
C ILE A 16 -5.14 6.02 -6.13
N SER A 17 -4.09 6.82 -6.29
CA SER A 17 -3.62 7.21 -7.63
C SER A 17 -3.09 6.00 -8.42
N MET A 18 -2.45 5.04 -7.74
CA MET A 18 -2.01 3.78 -8.34
C MET A 18 -3.20 2.90 -8.72
N TYR A 19 -4.19 2.75 -7.85
CA TYR A 19 -5.46 2.07 -8.17
C TYR A 19 -6.08 2.65 -9.45
N ALA A 20 -6.23 3.97 -9.53
CA ALA A 20 -6.82 4.65 -10.68
C ALA A 20 -5.98 4.55 -11.98
N PHE A 21 -4.69 4.20 -11.87
CA PHE A 21 -3.85 3.90 -13.03
C PHE A 21 -4.07 2.46 -13.52
N PHE A 22 -4.06 1.49 -12.61
CA PHE A 22 -4.21 0.07 -12.95
C PHE A 22 -5.65 -0.34 -13.33
N ASP A 23 -6.66 0.42 -12.89
CA ASP A 23 -8.08 0.18 -13.19
C ASP A 23 -8.51 0.72 -14.58
N ARG A 24 -7.61 1.40 -15.31
CA ARG A 24 -7.92 1.93 -16.65
C ARG A 24 -8.09 0.81 -17.66
N ASP A 25 -8.93 1.06 -18.68
CA ASP A 25 -9.24 0.09 -19.73
C ASP A 25 -8.02 -0.32 -20.58
N ASP A 26 -6.99 0.54 -20.68
CA ASP A 26 -5.75 0.31 -21.44
C ASP A 26 -4.70 -0.50 -20.68
N VAL A 27 -4.73 -0.48 -19.33
CA VAL A 27 -3.81 -1.25 -18.47
C VAL A 27 -4.48 -2.55 -17.98
N ALA A 28 -5.73 -2.45 -17.51
CA ALA A 28 -6.62 -3.55 -17.14
C ALA A 28 -6.06 -4.62 -16.16
N LEU A 29 -5.15 -4.22 -15.26
CA LEU A 29 -4.58 -5.10 -14.22
C LEU A 29 -5.42 -5.04 -12.94
N LYS A 30 -6.52 -5.80 -12.94
CA LYS A 30 -7.58 -5.71 -11.91
C LYS A 30 -7.12 -6.12 -10.52
N ASN A 31 -6.21 -7.09 -10.39
CA ASN A 31 -5.76 -7.53 -9.07
C ASN A 31 -4.76 -6.54 -8.47
N PHE A 32 -3.91 -5.90 -9.29
CA PHE A 32 -3.12 -4.73 -8.89
C PHE A 32 -3.99 -3.57 -8.43
N ALA A 33 -5.02 -3.24 -9.22
CA ALA A 33 -5.97 -2.19 -8.86
C ALA A 33 -6.62 -2.49 -7.48
N LYS A 34 -7.11 -3.73 -7.28
CA LYS A 34 -7.69 -4.18 -6.01
C LYS A 34 -6.67 -4.10 -4.86
N PHE A 35 -5.44 -4.55 -5.08
CA PHE A 35 -4.36 -4.51 -4.07
C PHE A 35 -4.12 -3.07 -3.58
N PHE A 36 -3.89 -2.13 -4.51
CA PHE A 36 -3.63 -0.74 -4.14
C PHE A 36 -4.85 -0.05 -3.53
N LYS A 37 -6.06 -0.44 -3.92
CA LYS A 37 -7.28 0.02 -3.27
C LYS A 37 -7.32 -0.42 -1.81
N ASN A 38 -7.05 -1.70 -1.53
CA ASN A 38 -7.03 -2.22 -0.16
C ASN A 38 -5.94 -1.55 0.69
N GLN A 39 -4.71 -1.41 0.16
CA GLN A 39 -3.65 -0.69 0.86
C GLN A 39 -4.02 0.76 1.18
N SER A 40 -4.69 1.46 0.25
CA SER A 40 -5.16 2.83 0.51
C SER A 40 -6.17 2.90 1.66
N HIS A 41 -7.05 1.91 1.79
CA HIS A 41 -8.01 1.82 2.89
C HIS A 41 -7.31 1.58 4.22
N GLU A 42 -6.34 0.66 4.27
CA GLU A 42 -5.54 0.38 5.47
C GLU A 42 -4.82 1.64 5.98
N GLU A 43 -4.11 2.37 5.11
CA GLU A 43 -3.40 3.60 5.54
C GLU A 43 -4.36 4.70 6.01
N ARG A 44 -5.58 4.72 5.48
CA ARG A 44 -6.61 5.65 5.96
C ARG A 44 -7.11 5.28 7.35
N GLU A 45 -7.28 3.99 7.62
CA GLU A 45 -7.58 3.49 8.97
C GLU A 45 -6.44 3.79 9.95
N HIS A 46 -5.18 3.70 9.52
CA HIS A 46 -4.02 4.12 10.31
C HIS A 46 -4.13 5.60 10.68
N ALA A 47 -4.36 6.48 9.70
CA ALA A 47 -4.55 7.90 9.97
C ALA A 47 -5.68 8.17 10.98
N GLU A 48 -6.83 7.49 10.85
CA GLU A 48 -7.97 7.64 11.77
C GLU A 48 -7.67 7.15 13.19
N LYS A 49 -6.98 6.00 13.33
CA LYS A 49 -6.53 5.47 14.63
C LYS A 49 -5.60 6.49 15.31
N LEU A 50 -4.67 7.08 14.57
CA LEU A 50 -3.76 8.10 15.07
C LEU A 50 -4.48 9.38 15.49
N MET A 51 -5.47 9.85 14.72
CA MET A 51 -6.32 11.00 15.08
C MET A 51 -7.12 10.74 16.36
N LYS A 52 -7.76 9.56 16.48
CA LYS A 52 -8.51 9.17 17.68
C LYS A 52 -7.60 9.12 18.90
N PHE A 53 -6.42 8.51 18.76
CA PHE A 53 -5.43 8.41 19.83
C PHE A 53 -4.90 9.78 20.27
N GLN A 54 -4.64 10.69 19.32
CA GLN A 54 -4.24 12.06 19.60
C GLN A 54 -5.29 12.81 20.43
N ASN A 55 -6.57 12.64 20.10
CA ASN A 55 -7.69 13.26 20.82
C ASN A 55 -7.88 12.66 22.22
N GLN A 56 -7.62 11.36 22.41
CA GLN A 56 -7.78 10.69 23.70
C GLN A 56 -6.68 11.03 24.73
N ARG A 57 -5.43 11.27 24.29
CA ARG A 57 -4.28 11.45 25.21
C ARG A 57 -3.74 12.87 25.32
N GLY A 58 -4.46 13.86 24.82
CA GLY A 58 -4.09 15.28 25.00
C GLY A 58 -2.75 15.66 24.34
N GLY A 59 -2.34 14.96 23.27
CA GLY A 59 -1.23 15.37 22.41
C GLY A 59 0.19 14.96 22.83
N ARG A 60 0.38 14.17 23.88
CA ARG A 60 1.73 13.71 24.30
C ARG A 60 1.82 12.20 24.37
N MET A 61 2.44 11.58 23.37
CA MET A 61 3.27 10.37 23.47
C MET A 61 3.81 10.00 22.07
N CYS A 62 5.14 9.91 21.94
CA CYS A 62 5.83 9.44 20.73
C CYS A 62 6.08 7.93 20.76
N ASP A 63 6.10 7.31 21.95
CA ASP A 63 6.66 5.97 22.14
C ASP A 63 5.74 4.83 21.65
N PHE A 64 4.43 5.06 21.55
CA PHE A 64 3.47 4.05 21.07
C PHE A 64 3.56 3.82 19.55
N LEU A 65 4.04 4.81 18.79
CA LEU A 65 4.14 4.74 17.34
C LEU A 65 5.28 3.82 16.88
N GLU A 66 6.37 3.81 17.64
CA GLU A 66 7.60 3.09 17.29
C GLU A 66 7.39 1.56 17.33
N THR A 67 6.52 1.07 18.21
CA THR A 67 6.35 -0.38 18.44
C THR A 67 5.27 -1.05 17.59
N HIS A 68 4.34 -0.31 16.96
CA HIS A 68 3.25 -0.92 16.17
C HIS A 68 3.30 -0.55 14.69
N TYR A 69 3.78 0.64 14.32
CA TYR A 69 3.70 1.10 12.93
C TYR A 69 4.99 0.88 12.13
N LEU A 70 6.16 0.76 12.78
CA LEU A 70 7.41 0.48 12.05
C LEU A 70 7.42 -0.93 11.46
N ASP A 71 6.87 -1.92 12.17
CA ASP A 71 6.84 -3.31 11.70
C ASP A 71 5.92 -3.49 10.49
N GLU A 72 4.73 -2.88 10.51
CA GLU A 72 3.78 -2.91 9.38
C GLU A 72 4.38 -2.24 8.13
N GLN A 73 5.01 -1.07 8.29
CA GLN A 73 5.66 -0.37 7.18
C GLN A 73 6.85 -1.15 6.60
N VAL A 74 7.66 -1.82 7.44
CA VAL A 74 8.76 -2.68 6.97
C VAL A 74 8.21 -3.89 6.19
N GLN A 75 7.12 -4.49 6.64
CA GLN A 75 6.46 -5.60 5.92
C GLN A 75 5.90 -5.14 4.57
N ALA A 76 5.26 -3.96 4.52
CA ALA A 76 4.76 -3.37 3.27
C ALA A 76 5.90 -3.10 2.28
N ILE A 77 7.01 -2.50 2.73
CA ILE A 77 8.20 -2.26 1.91
C ILE A 77 8.78 -3.58 1.39
N LYS A 78 8.86 -4.61 2.25
CA LYS A 78 9.35 -5.92 1.85
C LYS A 78 8.47 -6.55 0.77
N LYS A 79 7.15 -6.50 0.94
CA LYS A 79 6.16 -7.03 -0.01
C LYS A 79 6.25 -6.33 -1.37
N LEU A 80 6.37 -5.00 -1.38
CA LEU A 80 6.59 -4.23 -2.62
C LEU A 80 7.94 -4.57 -3.27
N GLY A 81 9.01 -4.74 -2.50
CA GLY A 81 10.32 -5.17 -3.00
C GLY A 81 10.28 -6.56 -3.65
N ASP A 82 9.50 -7.48 -3.08
CA ASP A 82 9.29 -8.81 -3.64
C ASP A 82 8.48 -8.78 -4.93
N PHE A 83 7.47 -7.91 -5.02
CA PHE A 83 6.72 -7.67 -6.26
C PHE A 83 7.62 -7.15 -7.39
N ILE A 84 8.45 -6.14 -7.11
CA ILE A 84 9.40 -5.59 -8.08
C ILE A 84 10.38 -6.68 -8.55
N THR A 85 10.93 -7.46 -7.62
CA THR A 85 11.89 -8.53 -7.93
C THR A 85 11.27 -9.59 -8.84
N ASN A 86 10.02 -9.99 -8.57
CA ASN A 86 9.31 -10.97 -9.38
C ASN A 86 8.96 -10.43 -10.78
N LEU A 87 8.48 -9.18 -10.87
CA LEU A 87 8.20 -8.54 -12.16
C LEU A 87 9.46 -8.43 -13.04
N VAL A 88 10.59 -8.01 -12.45
CA VAL A 88 11.88 -7.92 -13.17
C VAL A 88 12.34 -9.31 -13.64
N ARG A 89 12.19 -10.34 -12.82
CA ARG A 89 12.54 -11.73 -13.19
C ARG A 89 11.67 -12.28 -14.32
N LEU A 90 10.41 -11.86 -14.39
CA LEU A 90 9.48 -12.27 -15.45
C LEU A 90 9.69 -11.48 -16.77
N GLY A 91 10.53 -10.43 -16.75
CA GLY A 91 10.89 -9.63 -17.93
C GLY A 91 9.99 -8.43 -18.18
N ALA A 92 9.27 -7.94 -17.17
CA ALA A 92 8.55 -6.67 -17.25
C ALA A 92 9.53 -5.47 -17.27
N PRO A 93 9.22 -4.37 -17.98
CA PRO A 93 7.98 -4.13 -18.75
C PRO A 93 8.05 -4.59 -20.22
N GLN A 94 9.18 -5.14 -20.70
CA GLN A 94 9.33 -5.50 -22.12
C GLN A 94 8.45 -6.69 -22.53
N ASN A 95 8.12 -7.55 -21.57
CA ASN A 95 7.24 -8.70 -21.77
C ASN A 95 5.87 -8.44 -21.13
N GLY A 96 4.88 -8.00 -21.90
CA GLY A 96 3.53 -7.73 -21.38
C GLY A 96 2.83 -8.94 -20.75
N MET A 97 3.23 -10.17 -21.12
CA MET A 97 2.70 -11.38 -20.47
C MET A 97 3.22 -11.55 -19.04
N ALA A 98 4.37 -10.97 -18.70
CA ALA A 98 4.94 -11.00 -17.35
C ALA A 98 4.02 -10.32 -16.34
N GLU A 99 3.55 -9.13 -16.67
CA GLU A 99 2.67 -8.32 -15.81
C GLU A 99 1.30 -9.00 -15.65
N TYR A 100 0.74 -9.54 -16.74
CA TYR A 100 -0.52 -10.28 -16.70
C TYR A 100 -0.44 -11.56 -15.85
N LEU A 101 0.61 -12.37 -16.04
CA LEU A 101 0.80 -13.60 -15.25
C LEU A 101 1.03 -13.29 -13.77
N PHE A 102 1.76 -12.21 -13.48
CA PHE A 102 1.97 -11.77 -12.10
C PHE A 102 0.67 -11.29 -11.43
N ASP A 103 -0.13 -10.48 -12.14
CA ASP A 103 -1.45 -10.05 -11.68
C ASP A 103 -2.37 -11.24 -11.39
N LYS A 104 -2.34 -12.26 -12.26
CA LYS A 104 -3.16 -13.47 -12.11
C LYS A 104 -2.69 -14.41 -11.01
N HIS A 105 -1.40 -14.66 -10.86
CA HIS A 105 -0.94 -15.72 -9.96
C HIS A 105 -0.49 -15.21 -8.59
N SER A 106 0.09 -14.01 -8.51
CA SER A 106 0.67 -13.51 -7.25
C SER A 106 -0.30 -12.64 -6.45
N LEU A 107 -1.28 -12.00 -7.10
CA LEU A 107 -2.24 -11.11 -6.44
C LEU A 107 -3.63 -11.72 -6.26
N GLU A 108 -3.94 -12.84 -6.93
CA GLU A 108 -5.20 -13.56 -6.76
C GLU A 108 -5.27 -14.27 -5.39
N GLU A 109 -4.13 -14.79 -4.90
CA GLU A 109 -3.99 -15.39 -3.56
C GLU A 109 -4.04 -14.37 -2.40
N SER A 110 -3.99 -13.07 -2.69
CA SER A 110 -4.16 -12.00 -1.68
C SER A 110 -5.63 -11.70 -1.36
N SER A 111 -6.57 -12.54 -1.81
CA SER A 111 -8.03 -12.39 -1.67
C SER A 111 -8.61 -13.15 -0.48
#